data_AF-A0A519L5T7-F1
#
_entry.id   AF-A0A519L5T7-F1
#
_cell.length_a   1.000
_cell.length_b   1.000
_cell.length_c   1.000
_cell.angle_alpha   90.00
_cell.angle_beta   90.00
_cell.angle_gamma   90.00
#
_symmetry.space_group_name_H-M   'P 1'
#
loop_
_entity.id
_entity.type
_entity.pdbx_description
1 polymer ?
#
loop_
_entity_poly.entity_id
_entity_poly.type
_entity_poly.pdbx_seq_one_letter_code
_entity_poly.pdbx_strand_id
1 'polypeptide(L)'
;MVFVTDRTQALGAGPRVRIQTPTLTGSLALTGSRIDDLFLTKYRETIDKDSPAVELFRPEGMRHAFFAQFAWGGPNIPGGVPNVTTPWQLTQGSVLTPTTPVTLVWDNGQGLRFTRRISIDNEYMFTVSDTVANFSPRTVTLSAVSGIQRQGIPDDLGKNHVLHEGAIGTFGADGKYATTQLKYGAWAKKPNEEHS
;
A
#
# COMPACT_ATOMS: atom_id res chain seq x y z
N MET A 1 6.91 19.43 -5.73
CA MET A 1 5.63 18.97 -5.15
C MET A 1 5.44 19.69 -3.82
N VAL A 2 4.29 20.30 -3.58
CA VAL A 2 3.99 20.91 -2.27
C VAL A 2 3.35 19.81 -1.43
N PHE A 3 4.06 19.35 -0.40
CA PHE A 3 3.52 18.38 0.53
C PHE A 3 2.65 19.07 1.57
N VAL A 4 1.54 18.45 1.94
CA VAL A 4 0.74 18.92 3.07
C VAL A 4 1.26 18.28 4.36
N THR A 5 1.19 19.01 5.46
CA THR A 5 1.47 18.47 6.80
C THR A 5 0.18 18.08 7.52
N ASP A 6 -0.96 18.61 7.09
CA ASP A 6 -2.27 18.24 7.62
C ASP A 6 -2.78 16.95 6.98
N ARG A 7 -3.05 15.95 7.83
CA ARG A 7 -3.58 14.65 7.42
C ARG A 7 -4.98 14.79 6.83
N THR A 8 -5.82 15.63 7.43
CA THR A 8 -7.21 15.82 6.99
C THR A 8 -7.26 16.33 5.56
N GLN A 9 -6.41 17.31 5.24
CA GLN A 9 -6.25 17.79 3.87
C GLN A 9 -5.83 16.69 2.89
N ALA A 10 -4.86 15.83 3.24
CA ALA A 10 -4.44 14.73 2.38
C ALA A 10 -5.55 13.69 2.16
N LEU A 11 -6.29 13.35 3.23
CA LEU A 11 -7.41 12.41 3.16
C LEU A 11 -8.59 12.96 2.33
N GLY A 12 -8.74 14.29 2.26
CA GLY A 12 -9.77 14.96 1.46
C GLY A 12 -9.54 14.96 -0.06
N ALA A 13 -8.41 14.43 -0.53
CA ALA A 13 -8.03 14.51 -1.95
C ALA A 13 -8.77 13.53 -2.88
N GLY A 14 -9.61 12.63 -2.36
CA GLY A 14 -10.36 11.68 -3.18
C GLY A 14 -11.22 10.70 -2.38
N PRO A 15 -11.96 9.81 -3.05
CA PRO A 15 -12.82 8.85 -2.39
C PRO A 15 -12.01 7.75 -1.69
N ARG A 16 -12.50 7.32 -0.53
CA ARG A 16 -11.80 6.39 0.38
C ARG A 16 -12.76 5.36 0.96
N VAL A 17 -12.21 4.22 1.37
CA VAL A 17 -12.91 3.19 2.14
C VAL A 17 -12.33 3.18 3.54
N ARG A 18 -13.20 3.25 4.56
CA ARG A 18 -12.79 3.16 5.97
C ARG A 18 -12.30 1.75 6.29
N ILE A 19 -11.31 1.66 7.16
CA ILE A 19 -10.79 0.41 7.73
C ILE A 19 -11.05 0.43 9.23
N GLN A 20 -11.66 -0.64 9.74
CA GLN A 20 -11.98 -0.77 11.15
C GLN A 20 -11.84 -2.23 11.61
N THR A 21 -10.87 -2.48 12.48
CA THR A 21 -10.66 -3.77 13.14
C THR A 21 -10.41 -3.56 14.64
N PRO A 22 -10.29 -4.64 15.45
CA PRO A 22 -9.90 -4.53 16.86
C PRO A 22 -8.51 -3.90 17.10
N THR A 23 -7.65 -3.92 16.09
CA THR A 23 -6.19 -3.64 16.15
C THR A 23 -5.75 -2.51 15.22
N LEU A 24 -6.56 -2.17 14.21
CA LEU A 24 -6.27 -1.18 13.20
C LEU A 24 -7.45 -0.24 12.96
N THR A 25 -7.14 1.02 12.72
CA THR A 25 -8.11 2.01 12.21
C THR A 25 -7.46 2.89 11.15
N GLY A 26 -8.27 3.39 10.22
CA GLY A 26 -7.81 4.29 9.17
C GLY A 26 -8.63 4.13 7.89
N SER A 27 -7.97 4.19 6.75
CA SER A 27 -8.62 4.13 5.44
C SER A 27 -7.68 3.72 4.31
N LEU A 28 -8.26 3.27 3.19
CA LEU A 28 -7.56 3.11 1.92
C LEU A 28 -8.14 4.10 0.88
N ALA A 29 -7.27 4.64 0.03
CA ALA A 29 -7.67 5.47 -1.10
C ALA A 29 -8.17 4.60 -2.26
N LEU A 30 -9.31 4.97 -2.87
CA LEU A 30 -9.76 4.29 -4.09
C LEU A 30 -8.88 4.64 -5.30
N THR A 31 -8.35 5.86 -5.37
CA THR A 31 -7.33 6.22 -6.36
C THR A 31 -6.05 5.42 -6.11
N GLY A 32 -5.66 4.59 -7.08
CA GLY A 32 -4.51 3.70 -6.98
C GLY A 32 -4.70 2.52 -6.02
N SER A 33 -5.86 2.36 -5.37
CA SER A 33 -6.11 1.29 -4.39
C SER A 33 -5.04 1.24 -3.28
N ARG A 34 -4.63 2.40 -2.76
CA ARG A 34 -3.55 2.50 -1.77
C ARG A 34 -4.04 2.28 -0.34
N ILE A 35 -3.34 1.44 0.42
CA ILE A 35 -3.51 1.36 1.87
C ILE A 35 -2.49 2.32 2.46
N ASP A 36 -2.92 3.54 2.74
CA ASP A 36 -2.02 4.66 3.02
C ASP A 36 -2.36 5.41 4.32
N ASP A 37 -3.41 5.05 5.03
CA ASP A 37 -3.78 5.66 6.31
C ASP A 37 -4.11 4.56 7.31
N LEU A 38 -3.19 4.28 8.24
CA LEU A 38 -3.37 3.24 9.25
C LEU A 38 -2.72 3.62 10.58
N PHE A 39 -3.44 3.31 11.66
CA PHE A 39 -2.99 3.42 13.03
C PHE A 39 -3.15 2.09 13.77
N LEU A 40 -2.17 1.77 14.62
CA LEU A 40 -2.18 0.58 15.47
C LEU A 40 -2.90 0.89 16.80
N THR A 41 -4.17 0.51 16.94
CA THR A 41 -5.02 0.93 18.07
C THR A 41 -4.62 0.33 19.42
N LYS A 42 -3.78 -0.71 19.41
CA LYS A 42 -3.24 -1.36 20.62
C LYS A 42 -1.94 -0.75 21.12
N TYR A 43 -1.34 0.19 20.41
CA TYR A 43 -0.05 0.77 20.73
C TYR A 43 -0.14 2.28 20.81
N ARG A 44 0.54 2.86 21.80
CA ARG A 44 0.62 4.30 22.02
C ARG A 44 2.01 4.80 21.69
N GLU A 45 2.11 6.02 21.19
CA GLU A 45 3.42 6.63 20.86
C GLU A 45 4.29 6.85 22.10
N THR A 46 3.65 7.15 23.24
CA THR A 46 4.29 7.34 24.53
C THR A 46 3.58 6.54 25.62
N ILE A 47 4.16 6.49 26.82
CA ILE A 47 3.55 5.84 27.99
C ILE A 47 2.35 6.62 28.56
N ASP A 48 2.10 7.84 28.08
CA ASP A 48 1.03 8.69 28.60
C ASP A 48 -0.34 8.06 28.31
N LYS A 49 -1.23 8.14 29.30
CA LYS A 49 -2.57 7.52 29.24
C LYS A 49 -3.47 8.08 28.13
N ASP A 50 -3.16 9.26 27.60
CA ASP A 50 -3.90 9.93 26.52
C ASP A 50 -3.08 10.03 25.23
N SER A 51 -1.91 9.36 25.18
CA SER A 51 -1.05 9.32 24.00
C SER A 51 -1.80 8.71 22.80
N PRO A 52 -1.66 9.30 21.59
CA PRO A 52 -2.33 8.80 20.40
C PRO A 52 -1.86 7.40 20.03
N ALA A 53 -2.67 6.73 19.20
CA ALA A 53 -2.30 5.45 18.62
C ALA A 53 -1.07 5.60 17.71
N VAL A 54 -0.19 4.61 17.68
CA VAL A 54 0.98 4.61 16.78
C VAL A 54 0.53 4.69 15.33
N GLU A 55 1.03 5.70 14.63
CA GLU A 55 0.86 5.83 13.18
C GLU A 55 1.73 4.79 12.45
N LEU A 56 1.09 3.91 11.67
CA LEU A 56 1.80 2.98 10.79
C LEU A 56 1.95 3.55 9.39
N PHE A 57 0.84 3.88 8.73
CA PHE A 57 0.85 4.44 7.38
C PHE A 57 0.38 5.89 7.37
N ARG A 58 1.05 6.69 6.54
CA ARG A 58 0.82 8.12 6.34
C ARG A 58 0.40 8.36 4.89
N PRO A 59 -0.72 9.06 4.63
CA PRO A 59 -1.36 9.09 3.32
C PRO A 59 -0.53 9.79 2.26
N GLU A 60 -0.75 9.38 1.01
CA GLU A 60 -0.05 9.97 -0.13
C GLU A 60 -0.37 11.47 -0.26
N GLY A 61 0.65 12.27 -0.61
CA GLY A 61 0.58 13.73 -0.65
C GLY A 61 0.98 14.43 0.64
N MET A 62 1.11 13.69 1.76
CA MET A 62 1.73 14.21 2.97
C MET A 62 3.26 14.19 2.91
N ARG A 63 3.91 15.07 3.68
CA ARG A 63 5.35 14.95 3.94
C ARG A 63 5.60 13.62 4.66
N HIS A 64 6.56 12.83 4.19
CA HIS A 64 6.85 11.50 4.74
C HIS A 64 5.75 10.45 4.55
N ALA A 65 4.99 10.54 3.46
CA ALA A 65 4.02 9.50 3.09
C ALA A 65 4.66 8.11 3.19
N PHE A 66 3.90 7.16 3.74
CA PHE A 66 4.34 5.79 3.97
C PHE A 66 3.14 4.86 3.79
N PHE A 67 3.16 4.03 2.75
CA PHE A 67 1.97 3.29 2.33
C PHE A 67 2.29 2.01 1.57
N ALA A 68 1.30 1.13 1.49
CA ALA A 68 1.33 -0.04 0.61
C ALA A 68 0.58 0.27 -0.70
N GLN A 69 1.16 -0.18 -1.81
CA GLN A 69 0.59 -0.02 -3.14
C GLN A 69 0.69 -1.30 -3.97
N PHE A 70 -0.28 -1.47 -4.87
CA PHE A 70 -0.39 -2.61 -5.76
C PHE A 70 -0.83 -2.13 -7.14
N ALA A 71 -0.04 -2.40 -8.16
CA ALA A 71 -0.21 -1.96 -9.53
C ALA A 71 0.02 -3.12 -10.50
N TRP A 72 -0.12 -2.84 -11.79
CA TRP A 72 0.08 -3.80 -12.86
C TRP A 72 1.07 -3.25 -13.89
N GLY A 73 1.90 -4.13 -14.42
CA GLY A 73 2.68 -3.94 -15.64
C GLY A 73 2.04 -4.69 -16.79
N GLY A 74 2.15 -4.14 -18.00
CA GLY A 74 1.60 -4.74 -19.20
C GLY A 74 2.04 -3.95 -20.44
N PRO A 75 3.01 -4.45 -21.22
CA PRO A 75 3.47 -3.74 -22.40
C PRO A 75 2.38 -3.73 -23.48
N ASN A 76 2.20 -2.58 -24.14
CA ASN A 76 1.32 -2.42 -25.32
C ASN A 76 -0.15 -2.83 -25.10
N ILE A 77 -0.68 -2.75 -23.88
CA ILE A 77 -2.09 -3.00 -23.59
C ILE A 77 -2.92 -1.76 -23.94
N PRO A 78 -3.86 -1.82 -24.92
CA PRO A 78 -4.77 -0.72 -25.21
C PRO A 78 -5.59 -0.35 -23.97
N GLY A 79 -5.76 0.94 -23.70
CA GLY A 79 -6.42 1.42 -22.47
C GLY A 79 -5.58 1.27 -21.19
N GLY A 80 -4.40 0.64 -21.28
CA GLY A 80 -3.48 0.46 -20.18
C GLY A 80 -3.93 -0.57 -19.14
N VAL A 81 -3.21 -0.56 -18.02
CA VAL A 81 -3.40 -1.43 -16.86
C VAL A 81 -3.45 -0.56 -15.59
N PRO A 82 -4.01 -1.06 -14.46
CA PRO A 82 -4.06 -0.28 -13.24
C PRO A 82 -2.69 0.19 -12.75
N ASN A 83 -2.60 1.46 -12.37
CA ASN A 83 -1.43 2.12 -11.83
C ASN A 83 -1.80 3.04 -10.64
N VAL A 84 -0.84 3.82 -10.17
CA VAL A 84 -0.98 4.67 -8.96
C VAL A 84 -2.05 5.77 -9.09
N THR A 85 -2.51 6.12 -10.29
CA THR A 85 -3.58 7.11 -10.49
C THR A 85 -4.91 6.48 -10.90
N THR A 86 -5.00 5.15 -11.01
CA THR A 86 -6.22 4.47 -11.46
C THR A 86 -7.40 4.72 -10.53
N PRO A 87 -8.54 5.23 -11.03
CA PRO A 87 -9.73 5.44 -10.24
C PRO A 87 -10.49 4.11 -10.09
N TRP A 88 -10.22 3.37 -9.02
CA TRP A 88 -10.95 2.14 -8.75
C TRP A 88 -12.38 2.41 -8.28
N GLN A 89 -13.32 1.61 -8.76
CA GLN A 89 -14.71 1.66 -8.32
C GLN A 89 -14.94 0.63 -7.22
N LEU A 90 -15.46 1.05 -6.07
CA LEU A 90 -15.96 0.14 -5.05
C LEU A 90 -17.27 -0.51 -5.52
N THR A 91 -17.31 -1.83 -5.62
CA THR A 91 -18.49 -2.59 -6.08
C THR A 91 -19.08 -3.49 -5.01
N GLN A 92 -18.34 -3.78 -3.93
CA GLN A 92 -18.82 -4.56 -2.80
C GLN A 92 -18.20 -4.06 -1.49
N GLY A 93 -19.02 -4.00 -0.44
CA GLY A 93 -18.63 -3.50 0.87
C GLY A 93 -18.69 -1.97 0.95
N SER A 94 -18.42 -1.44 2.14
CA SER A 94 -18.44 0.02 2.42
C SER A 94 -17.41 0.39 3.48
N VAL A 95 -17.19 -0.50 4.45
CA VAL A 95 -16.13 -0.44 5.44
C VAL A 95 -15.39 -1.78 5.40
N LEU A 96 -14.07 -1.74 5.32
CA LEU A 96 -13.23 -2.92 5.44
C LEU A 96 -13.12 -3.30 6.92
N THR A 97 -13.68 -4.46 7.27
CA THR A 97 -13.58 -5.08 8.60
C THR A 97 -13.16 -6.55 8.44
N PRO A 98 -12.83 -7.27 9.53
CA PRO A 98 -12.44 -8.68 9.44
C PRO A 98 -13.50 -9.59 8.80
N THR A 99 -14.78 -9.19 8.88
CA THR A 99 -15.91 -9.95 8.32
C THR A 99 -16.48 -9.32 7.06
N THR A 100 -16.08 -8.09 6.71
CA THR A 100 -16.58 -7.35 5.54
C THR A 100 -15.42 -6.93 4.63
N PRO A 101 -14.90 -7.85 3.79
CA PRO A 101 -13.95 -7.49 2.75
C PRO A 101 -14.58 -6.55 1.72
N VAL A 102 -13.73 -5.80 1.01
CA VAL A 102 -14.16 -4.89 -0.06
C VAL A 102 -13.69 -5.38 -1.42
N THR A 103 -14.50 -5.14 -2.44
CA THR A 103 -14.16 -5.47 -3.82
C THR A 103 -14.14 -4.19 -4.65
N LEU A 104 -13.03 -3.99 -5.35
CA LEU A 104 -12.79 -2.90 -6.25
C LEU A 104 -12.74 -3.41 -7.69
N VAL A 105 -13.28 -2.65 -8.64
CA VAL A 105 -13.26 -2.98 -10.07
C VAL A 105 -12.73 -1.79 -10.85
N TRP A 106 -11.92 -2.09 -11.86
CA TRP A 106 -11.56 -1.14 -12.90
C TRP A 106 -11.60 -1.84 -14.26
N ASP A 107 -12.27 -1.23 -15.22
CA ASP A 107 -12.38 -1.71 -16.60
C ASP A 107 -11.58 -0.75 -17.48
N ASN A 108 -10.68 -1.28 -18.31
CA ASN A 108 -9.86 -0.44 -19.18
C ASN A 108 -10.60 0.04 -20.43
N GLY A 109 -11.87 -0.37 -20.61
CA GLY A 109 -12.70 -0.03 -21.77
C GLY A 109 -12.24 -0.70 -23.07
N GLN A 110 -11.25 -1.58 -23.01
CA GLN A 110 -10.59 -2.24 -24.14
C GLN A 110 -10.54 -3.77 -23.95
N GLY A 111 -11.49 -4.31 -23.18
CA GLY A 111 -11.68 -5.75 -23.02
C GLY A 111 -10.91 -6.38 -21.86
N LEU A 112 -10.21 -5.60 -21.02
CA LEU A 112 -9.67 -6.10 -19.75
C LEU A 112 -10.43 -5.52 -18.57
N ARG A 113 -10.84 -6.40 -17.66
CA ARG A 113 -11.42 -6.02 -16.37
C ARG A 113 -10.56 -6.52 -15.23
N PHE A 114 -10.14 -5.61 -14.39
CA PHE A 114 -9.36 -5.87 -13.19
C PHE A 114 -10.31 -5.82 -11.99
N THR A 115 -10.29 -6.87 -11.18
CA THR A 115 -11.04 -6.96 -9.93
C THR A 115 -10.05 -7.18 -8.80
N ARG A 116 -10.10 -6.34 -7.78
CA ARG A 116 -9.28 -6.45 -6.58
C ARG A 116 -10.15 -6.64 -5.37
N ARG A 117 -9.97 -7.77 -4.68
CA ARG A 117 -10.58 -8.02 -3.37
C ARG A 117 -9.55 -7.76 -2.28
N ILE A 118 -9.92 -6.95 -1.30
CA ILE A 118 -9.09 -6.66 -0.13
C ILE A 118 -9.84 -7.16 1.11
N SER A 119 -9.18 -8.02 1.87
CA SER A 119 -9.62 -8.47 3.19
C SER A 119 -8.55 -8.19 4.23
N ILE A 120 -8.95 -8.18 5.49
CA ILE A 120 -8.05 -8.08 6.64
C ILE A 120 -8.49 -9.12 7.68
N ASP A 121 -7.56 -9.68 8.44
CA ASP A 121 -7.90 -10.53 9.58
C ASP A 121 -8.23 -9.71 10.84
N ASN A 122 -8.38 -10.39 11.98
CA ASN A 122 -8.64 -9.73 13.26
C ASN A 122 -7.41 -8.99 13.83
N GLU A 123 -6.23 -9.19 13.24
CA GLU A 123 -4.96 -8.67 13.72
C GLU A 123 -4.39 -7.66 12.71
N TYR A 124 -3.44 -8.04 11.86
CA TYR A 124 -2.71 -7.08 11.02
C TYR A 124 -2.54 -7.54 9.56
N MET A 125 -3.02 -8.73 9.21
CA MET A 125 -2.75 -9.31 7.89
C MET A 125 -3.78 -8.85 6.87
N PHE A 126 -3.34 -8.02 5.93
CA PHE A 126 -4.10 -7.74 4.72
C PHE A 126 -3.88 -8.83 3.68
N THR A 127 -4.96 -9.29 3.06
CA THR A 127 -4.91 -10.13 1.86
C THR A 127 -5.46 -9.34 0.68
N VAL A 128 -4.67 -9.22 -0.37
CA VAL A 128 -5.07 -8.60 -1.63
C VAL A 128 -5.10 -9.67 -2.70
N SER A 129 -6.28 -9.93 -3.26
CA SER A 129 -6.49 -10.92 -4.31
C SER A 129 -6.99 -10.23 -5.57
N ASP A 130 -6.20 -10.34 -6.63
CA ASP A 130 -6.56 -9.78 -7.93
C ASP A 130 -7.06 -10.86 -8.90
N THR A 131 -8.00 -10.48 -9.75
CA THR A 131 -8.47 -11.27 -10.89
C THR A 131 -8.49 -10.36 -12.11
N VAL A 132 -7.96 -10.84 -13.23
CA VAL A 132 -8.02 -10.15 -14.52
C VAL A 132 -8.81 -10.99 -15.50
N ALA A 133 -9.93 -10.44 -15.99
CA ALA A 133 -10.71 -11.05 -17.05
C ALA A 133 -10.34 -10.41 -18.40
N ASN A 134 -9.96 -11.25 -19.38
CA ASN A 134 -9.68 -10.83 -20.75
C ASN A 134 -10.84 -11.25 -21.66
N PHE A 135 -11.63 -10.27 -22.10
CA PHE A 135 -12.75 -10.43 -23.03
C PHE A 135 -12.35 -10.15 -24.49
N SER A 136 -11.07 -9.80 -24.72
CA SER A 136 -10.56 -9.54 -26.06
C SER A 136 -10.05 -10.83 -26.73
N PRO A 137 -9.96 -10.86 -28.07
CA PRO A 137 -9.34 -11.98 -28.78
C PRO A 137 -7.80 -11.95 -28.72
N ARG A 138 -7.19 -10.97 -28.04
CA ARG A 138 -5.73 -10.80 -27.99
C ARG A 138 -5.17 -11.52 -26.77
N THR A 139 -4.08 -12.25 -26.96
CA THR A 139 -3.24 -12.68 -25.83
C THR A 139 -2.66 -11.44 -25.15
N VAL A 140 -2.65 -11.45 -23.82
CA VAL A 140 -2.09 -10.37 -23.01
C VAL A 140 -1.02 -10.93 -22.08
N THR A 141 0.05 -10.16 -21.90
CA THR A 141 1.10 -10.43 -20.92
C THR A 141 1.00 -9.37 -19.84
N LEU A 142 0.90 -9.80 -18.58
CA LEU A 142 0.71 -8.95 -17.42
C LEU A 142 1.69 -9.34 -16.33
N SER A 143 2.15 -8.37 -15.56
CA SER A 143 2.93 -8.58 -14.34
C SER A 143 2.28 -7.83 -13.18
N ALA A 144 2.16 -8.49 -12.03
CA ALA A 144 1.74 -7.81 -10.81
C ALA A 144 2.94 -7.05 -10.23
N VAL A 145 2.69 -5.81 -9.80
CA VAL A 145 3.70 -4.96 -9.14
C VAL A 145 3.18 -4.60 -7.77
N SER A 146 3.97 -4.81 -6.73
CA SER A 146 3.60 -4.42 -5.37
C SER A 146 4.78 -3.77 -4.66
N GLY A 147 4.50 -2.88 -3.72
CA GLY A 147 5.54 -2.21 -2.98
C GLY A 147 5.04 -1.52 -1.74
N ILE A 148 5.94 -1.40 -0.77
CA ILE A 148 5.81 -0.49 0.35
C ILE A 148 6.69 0.71 0.04
N GLN A 149 6.10 1.90 -0.01
CA GLN A 149 6.80 3.13 -0.34
C GLN A 149 6.85 4.04 0.87
N ARG A 150 8.05 4.53 1.20
CA ARG A 150 8.28 5.59 2.18
C ARG A 150 8.95 6.77 1.51
N GLN A 151 8.37 7.95 1.61
CA GLN A 151 8.85 9.16 0.94
C GLN A 151 9.76 9.98 1.86
N GLY A 152 11.07 9.89 1.66
CA GLY A 152 12.04 10.48 2.58
C GLY A 152 12.04 9.78 3.94
N ILE A 153 12.77 10.35 4.90
CA ILE A 153 12.97 9.77 6.23
C ILE A 153 12.50 10.80 7.26
N PRO A 154 11.58 10.45 8.17
CA PRO A 154 11.24 11.28 9.32
C PRO A 154 12.48 11.70 10.13
N ASP A 155 12.48 12.92 10.67
CA ASP A 155 13.67 13.52 11.30
C ASP A 155 14.13 12.78 12.58
N ASP A 156 13.24 12.01 13.19
CA ASP A 156 13.47 11.17 14.36
C ASP A 156 14.06 9.78 14.03
N LEU A 157 14.07 9.39 12.75
CA LEU A 157 14.58 8.10 12.28
C LEU A 157 15.94 8.22 11.58
N GLY A 158 16.63 7.08 11.45
CA GLY A 158 17.93 6.94 10.80
C GLY A 158 19.14 7.32 11.67
N LYS A 159 18.91 7.70 12.93
CA LYS A 159 19.94 8.16 13.88
C LYS A 159 20.30 7.12 14.94
N ASN A 160 19.53 6.05 15.06
CA ASN A 160 19.73 5.02 16.07
C ASN A 160 20.79 3.98 15.63
N HIS A 161 21.71 3.63 16.53
CA HIS A 161 22.74 2.62 16.30
C HIS A 161 22.37 1.23 16.82
N VAL A 162 21.37 1.14 17.72
CA VAL A 162 20.94 -0.10 18.40
C VAL A 162 19.78 -0.76 17.66
N LEU A 163 18.89 0.03 17.04
CA LEU A 163 17.74 -0.46 16.30
C LEU A 163 18.02 -0.53 14.79
N HIS A 164 17.40 -1.49 14.13
CA HIS A 164 17.34 -1.50 12.67
C HIS A 164 16.24 -0.56 12.18
N GLU A 165 16.61 0.39 11.33
CA GLU A 165 15.72 1.36 10.70
C GLU A 165 16.02 1.40 9.20
N GLY A 166 15.20 0.72 8.42
CA GLY A 166 15.53 0.43 7.04
C GLY A 166 14.60 -0.59 6.38
N ALA A 167 14.95 -0.95 5.15
CA ALA A 167 14.33 -2.07 4.46
C ALA A 167 14.95 -3.38 4.91
N ILE A 168 14.12 -4.40 5.07
CA ILE A 168 14.54 -5.78 5.35
C ILE A 168 13.78 -6.71 4.42
N GLY A 169 14.47 -7.70 3.86
CA GLY A 169 13.87 -8.70 2.99
C GLY A 169 14.61 -10.03 3.09
N THR A 170 13.86 -11.14 3.05
CA THR A 170 14.42 -12.49 3.02
C THR A 170 14.12 -13.10 1.66
N PHE A 171 15.17 -13.44 0.93
CA PHE A 171 15.11 -13.97 -0.42
C PHE A 171 15.60 -15.41 -0.41
N GLY A 172 15.00 -16.28 -1.21
CA GLY A 172 15.43 -17.66 -1.29
C GLY A 172 15.38 -18.26 -2.69
N ALA A 173 16.30 -19.17 -2.94
CA ALA A 173 16.39 -19.99 -4.13
C ALA A 173 16.91 -21.38 -3.74
N ASP A 174 16.36 -22.43 -4.33
CA ASP A 174 16.78 -23.83 -4.13
C ASP A 174 16.90 -24.25 -2.65
N GLY A 175 15.93 -23.82 -1.82
CA GLY A 175 15.88 -24.15 -0.39
C GLY A 175 16.88 -23.39 0.50
N LYS A 176 17.64 -22.44 -0.06
CA LYS A 176 18.51 -21.53 0.70
C LYS A 176 17.82 -20.18 0.85
N TYR A 177 17.97 -19.55 2.00
CA TYR A 177 17.41 -18.22 2.29
C TYR A 177 18.50 -17.27 2.78
N ALA A 178 18.44 -16.02 2.35
CA ALA A 178 19.31 -14.95 2.79
C ALA A 178 18.49 -13.71 3.16
N THR A 179 18.72 -13.16 4.36
CA THR A 179 18.11 -11.91 4.81
C THR A 179 19.04 -10.75 4.50
N THR A 180 18.54 -9.78 3.74
CA THR A 180 19.20 -8.51 3.44
C THR A 180 18.57 -7.40 4.27
N GLN A 181 19.42 -6.57 4.87
CA GLN A 181 19.03 -5.41 5.65
C GLN A 181 19.71 -4.17 5.08
N LEU A 182 18.94 -3.12 4.81
CA LEU A 182 19.41 -1.85 4.26
C LEU A 182 18.94 -0.71 5.15
N LYS A 183 19.84 -0.16 5.98
CA LYS A 183 19.56 1.04 6.76
C LYS A 183 19.18 2.20 5.84
N TYR A 184 18.30 3.10 6.29
CA TYR A 184 17.79 4.19 5.46
C TYR A 184 18.87 5.00 4.72
N GLY A 185 19.94 5.41 5.42
CA GLY A 185 21.03 6.19 4.80
C GLY A 185 21.83 5.44 3.73
N ALA A 186 21.88 4.11 3.79
CA ALA A 186 22.47 3.28 2.74
C ALA A 186 21.48 3.05 1.59
N TRP A 187 20.21 2.81 1.92
CA TRP A 187 19.16 2.57 0.93
C TRP A 187 18.93 3.79 0.03
N ALA A 188 18.92 4.99 0.59
CA ALA A 188 18.73 6.24 -0.16
C ALA A 188 19.82 6.51 -1.23
N LYS A 189 20.97 5.82 -1.15
CA LYS A 189 22.08 5.96 -2.11
C LYS A 189 22.08 4.86 -3.18
N LYS A 190 21.23 3.84 -3.04
CA LYS A 190 21.17 2.74 -3.99
C LYS A 190 20.26 3.10 -5.17
N PRO A 191 20.59 2.65 -6.40
CA PRO A 191 19.65 2.67 -7.50
C PRO A 191 18.47 1.73 -7.20
N ASN A 192 17.34 1.93 -7.89
CA ASN A 192 16.24 0.97 -7.82
C ASN A 192 16.75 -0.40 -8.32
N GLU A 193 16.61 -1.42 -7.48
CA GLU A 193 16.88 -2.81 -7.84
C GLU A 193 15.54 -3.44 -8.25
N GLU A 194 15.37 -3.73 -9.54
CA GLU A 194 14.21 -4.45 -10.08
C GLU A 194 14.56 -5.94 -10.19
N HIS A 195 13.82 -6.78 -9.48
CA HIS A 195 13.90 -8.24 -9.63
C HIS A 195 12.70 -8.68 -10.46
N SER A 196 12.93 -8.92 -11.75
CA SER A 196 11.97 -9.50 -12.70
C SER A 196 11.87 -11.01 -12.58
#